data_AF-A0A250IQA0-F1
#
_entry.id   AF-A0A250IQA0-F1
#
_cell.length_a   1.000
_cell.length_b   1.000
_cell.length_c   1.000
_cell.angle_alpha   90.00
_cell.angle_beta   90.00
_cell.angle_gamma   90.00
#
_symmetry.space_group_name_H-M   'P 1'
#
loop_
_entity.id
_entity.type
_entity.pdbx_description
1 polymer ?
#
loop_
_entity_poly.entity_id
_entity_poly.type
_entity_poly.pdbx_seq_one_letter_code
_entity_poly.pdbx_strand_id
1 'polypeptide(L)'
;MSRLTVFRCVSLLGALSGLGGCAVDEVKSVEPVDQLQREAIVSSITAGDYVIRSAQNNKCIDIASSGTADGTKVQLWDCNGTNAQKFAISATSDGYWKIINVNSGKGFDIKEVSYAQNAELHQWSYVGGANQQFKFVNRGNNNFSIHARHTDMVIDLLWGSANNGTGFVQYPYTGTANQLYTLDKVSGGGTTPPPSGNGIAGILSESTFNAMFPGRNGFYSYSALVAAANTFSGFATTGDTDTRKREVAAFLANIAHETGNLVYIEEIAKSTMCDTGWGPPGCGCAAGKMYYGRGPIQLSWNGNYCAAGNALGVDLKNNPDLVARDATISWRTGFWFWMTQTGAGSMTAHNAIVNGAGFGETIRTINGALECGGRNPAQVQSRVNNYTRFCSLLGVSPGANTGC
;
A
#
# COMPACT_ATOMS: atom_id res chain seq x y z
N MET A 1 31.25 -38.43 24.41
CA MET A 1 31.14 -37.21 25.25
C MET A 1 31.02 -35.99 24.32
N SER A 2 30.49 -34.88 24.83
CA SER A 2 29.71 -33.89 24.06
C SER A 2 30.40 -33.27 22.84
N ARG A 3 29.63 -33.15 21.73
CA ARG A 3 29.94 -32.23 20.62
C ARG A 3 29.68 -30.80 21.08
N LEU A 4 30.62 -29.89 20.79
CA LEU A 4 30.50 -28.48 21.10
C LEU A 4 29.88 -27.74 19.90
N THR A 5 28.60 -27.36 20.00
CA THR A 5 27.92 -26.58 18.95
C THR A 5 28.25 -25.10 19.12
N VAL A 6 29.06 -24.54 18.23
CA VAL A 6 29.43 -23.12 18.26
C VAL A 6 28.36 -22.30 17.55
N PHE A 7 27.50 -21.61 18.32
CA PHE A 7 26.66 -20.53 17.81
C PHE A 7 27.48 -19.23 17.74
N ARG A 8 27.56 -18.60 16.56
CA ARG A 8 28.17 -17.27 16.37
C ARG A 8 27.10 -16.27 15.96
N CYS A 9 26.79 -15.33 16.85
CA CYS A 9 25.99 -14.16 16.54
C CYS A 9 26.81 -13.16 15.71
N VAL A 10 26.16 -12.46 14.78
CA VAL A 10 26.62 -11.15 14.29
C VAL A 10 25.46 -10.18 14.49
N SER A 11 25.69 -9.17 15.32
CA SER A 11 24.76 -8.09 15.61
C SER A 11 24.84 -6.99 14.55
N LEU A 12 23.72 -6.32 14.26
CA LEU A 12 23.69 -5.15 13.39
C LEU A 12 23.19 -3.92 14.15
N LEU A 13 24.07 -2.89 14.19
CA LEU A 13 23.89 -1.48 14.61
C LEU A 13 23.20 -1.21 15.98
N GLY A 14 23.74 -0.38 16.87
CA GLY A 14 24.86 0.56 16.73
C GLY A 14 24.40 1.97 17.08
N ALA A 15 24.31 2.28 18.37
CA ALA A 15 23.87 3.59 18.84
C ALA A 15 24.98 4.64 18.68
N LEU A 16 24.61 5.84 18.20
CA LEU A 16 25.37 7.07 18.47
C LEU A 16 24.45 8.06 19.18
N SER A 17 24.84 8.45 20.39
CA SER A 17 24.28 9.58 21.12
C SER A 17 25.13 10.84 20.87
N GLY A 18 24.47 12.00 20.79
CA GLY A 18 25.10 13.31 20.69
C GLY A 18 24.28 14.34 21.45
N LEU A 19 24.90 15.01 22.42
CA LEU A 19 24.25 15.94 23.35
C LEU A 19 23.90 17.29 22.72
N GLY A 20 22.84 17.95 23.21
CA GLY A 20 22.52 19.33 22.82
C GLY A 20 21.40 19.99 23.63
N GLY A 21 21.78 20.72 24.69
CA GLY A 21 21.20 22.03 25.10
C GLY A 21 19.73 22.14 25.53
N CYS A 22 19.52 22.69 26.73
CA CYS A 22 18.21 23.09 27.23
C CYS A 22 17.72 24.43 26.64
N ALA A 23 16.41 24.57 26.42
CA ALA A 23 15.67 25.84 26.52
C ALA A 23 14.20 25.54 26.85
N VAL A 24 13.52 26.47 27.53
CA VAL A 24 12.12 26.38 27.99
C VAL A 24 11.30 27.44 27.25
N ASP A 25 10.01 27.21 27.00
CA ASP A 25 8.99 28.28 27.13
C ASP A 25 7.54 27.77 27.05
N GLU A 26 6.66 28.52 27.74
CA GLU A 26 5.19 28.37 27.83
C GLU A 26 4.51 29.66 27.32
N VAL A 27 3.26 29.70 26.84
CA VAL A 27 2.23 28.69 26.53
C VAL A 27 1.35 29.28 25.42
N LYS A 28 0.69 28.47 24.57
CA LYS A 28 -0.51 28.94 23.84
C LYS A 28 -1.67 27.94 23.87
N SER A 29 -2.84 28.51 24.15
CA SER A 29 -4.15 27.86 24.23
C SER A 29 -4.58 27.23 22.91
N VAL A 30 -5.24 26.08 22.98
CA VAL A 30 -5.87 25.41 21.84
C VAL A 30 -7.37 25.76 21.84
N GLU A 31 -7.78 26.56 20.87
CA GLU A 31 -9.19 26.78 20.49
C GLU A 31 -9.86 25.45 20.08
N PRO A 32 -11.19 25.29 20.24
CA PRO A 32 -11.87 24.03 19.95
C PRO A 32 -11.77 23.65 18.46
N VAL A 33 -11.41 22.40 18.20
CA VAL A 33 -11.25 21.86 16.84
C VAL A 33 -12.62 21.53 16.25
N ASP A 34 -13.24 22.52 15.61
CA ASP A 34 -14.29 22.29 14.61
C ASP A 34 -13.84 22.91 13.27
N GLN A 35 -13.05 22.15 12.50
CA GLN A 35 -12.83 22.40 11.09
C GLN A 35 -12.97 21.10 10.29
N LEU A 36 -14.03 21.07 9.48
CA LEU A 36 -14.30 20.07 8.46
C LEU A 36 -13.07 19.84 7.57
N GLN A 37 -12.73 18.57 7.35
CA GLN A 37 -11.56 18.15 6.56
C GLN A 37 -11.59 18.78 5.15
N ARG A 38 -10.64 19.66 4.86
CA ARG A 38 -10.42 20.16 3.49
C ARG A 38 -9.52 19.19 2.75
N GLU A 39 -10.00 18.72 1.60
CA GLU A 39 -9.31 17.81 0.69
C GLU A 39 -8.03 18.47 0.12
N ALA A 40 -7.02 17.65 -0.22
CA ALA A 40 -5.70 18.15 -0.61
C ALA A 40 -5.45 18.01 -2.12
N ILE A 41 -5.28 19.14 -2.82
CA ILE A 41 -4.91 19.17 -4.24
C ILE A 41 -3.57 18.45 -4.45
N VAL A 42 -3.48 17.52 -5.41
CA VAL A 42 -2.24 16.78 -5.72
C VAL A 42 -1.53 17.29 -6.98
N SER A 43 -0.19 17.18 -6.99
CA SER A 43 0.67 17.49 -8.14
C SER A 43 1.06 16.26 -8.97
N SER A 44 0.76 15.05 -8.49
CA SER A 44 0.87 13.78 -9.21
C SER A 44 -0.21 12.81 -8.73
N ILE A 45 -0.61 11.87 -9.58
CA ILE A 45 -1.70 10.94 -9.26
C ILE A 45 -1.17 9.65 -8.66
N THR A 46 -1.87 9.21 -7.62
CA THR A 46 -1.66 7.95 -6.90
C THR A 46 -3.00 7.23 -6.83
N ALA A 47 -3.03 5.98 -6.37
CA ALA A 47 -4.30 5.35 -6.05
C ALA A 47 -4.99 6.05 -4.84
N GLY A 48 -6.32 6.00 -4.81
CA GLY A 48 -7.14 6.48 -3.69
C GLY A 48 -8.43 7.17 -4.15
N ASP A 49 -9.16 7.72 -3.18
CA ASP A 49 -10.37 8.49 -3.41
C ASP A 49 -10.04 9.96 -3.68
N TYR A 50 -10.67 10.52 -4.71
CA TYR A 50 -10.49 11.88 -5.16
C TYR A 50 -11.84 12.57 -5.40
N VAL A 51 -11.90 13.85 -5.09
CA VAL A 51 -12.84 14.77 -5.74
C VAL A 51 -12.12 15.36 -6.95
N ILE A 52 -12.75 15.25 -8.13
CA ILE A 52 -12.21 15.80 -9.37
C ILE A 52 -12.95 17.11 -9.63
N ARG A 53 -12.21 18.22 -9.74
CA ARG A 53 -12.79 19.56 -9.93
C ARG A 53 -12.41 20.13 -11.29
N SER A 54 -13.33 20.82 -11.93
CA SER A 54 -13.03 21.62 -13.12
C SER A 54 -12.13 22.79 -12.74
N ALA A 55 -10.97 22.92 -13.39
CA ALA A 55 -10.05 24.03 -13.15
C ALA A 55 -10.62 25.39 -13.61
N GLN A 56 -11.69 25.38 -14.42
CA GLN A 56 -12.39 26.59 -14.89
C GLN A 56 -13.17 27.30 -13.77
N ASN A 57 -13.72 26.56 -12.80
CA ASN A 57 -14.64 27.13 -11.79
C ASN A 57 -14.67 26.41 -10.42
N ASN A 58 -13.79 25.44 -10.18
CA ASN A 58 -13.71 24.62 -8.96
C ASN A 58 -14.97 23.78 -8.63
N LYS A 59 -15.95 23.69 -9.55
CA LYS A 59 -17.09 22.78 -9.43
C LYS A 59 -16.66 21.33 -9.65
N CYS A 60 -17.41 20.40 -9.08
CA CYS A 60 -17.08 18.99 -9.02
C CYS A 60 -17.62 18.23 -10.24
N ILE A 61 -16.90 17.20 -10.67
CA ILE A 61 -17.53 16.13 -11.46
C ILE A 61 -18.47 15.35 -10.53
N ASP A 62 -19.66 15.02 -11.04
CA ASP A 62 -20.81 14.57 -10.26
C ASP A 62 -21.59 13.51 -11.05
N ILE A 63 -22.05 12.45 -10.37
CA ILE A 63 -23.01 11.50 -10.93
C ILE A 63 -24.42 12.03 -10.72
N ALA A 64 -25.13 12.28 -11.83
CA ALA A 64 -26.41 12.99 -11.80
C ALA A 64 -27.41 12.37 -10.81
N SER A 65 -27.90 13.21 -9.88
CA SER A 65 -28.86 12.83 -8.83
C SER A 65 -28.42 11.66 -7.94
N SER A 66 -27.11 11.43 -7.79
CA SER A 66 -26.54 10.24 -7.12
C SER A 66 -27.02 8.91 -7.72
N GLY A 67 -27.41 8.90 -8.99
CA GLY A 67 -27.95 7.72 -9.66
C GLY A 67 -26.96 6.55 -9.67
N THR A 68 -27.49 5.33 -9.56
CA THR A 68 -26.69 4.09 -9.52
C THR A 68 -26.94 3.19 -10.73
N ALA A 69 -27.69 3.66 -11.73
CA ALA A 69 -27.98 2.94 -12.96
C ALA A 69 -26.86 3.08 -14.01
N ASP A 70 -26.73 2.06 -14.86
CA ASP A 70 -25.94 2.17 -16.09
C ASP A 70 -26.53 3.24 -17.01
N GLY A 71 -25.67 4.05 -17.62
CA GLY A 71 -26.09 5.20 -18.42
C GLY A 71 -26.47 6.45 -17.63
N THR A 72 -26.27 6.48 -16.30
CA THR A 72 -26.44 7.74 -15.55
C THR A 72 -25.38 8.74 -15.98
N LYS A 73 -25.82 9.95 -16.33
CA LYS A 73 -24.99 11.05 -16.82
C LYS A 73 -23.89 11.43 -15.81
N VAL A 74 -22.66 11.64 -16.32
CA VAL A 74 -21.60 12.35 -15.59
C VAL A 74 -21.72 13.83 -15.93
N GLN A 75 -21.83 14.68 -14.91
CA GLN A 75 -22.12 16.11 -15.05
C GLN A 75 -21.22 16.97 -14.18
N LEU A 76 -21.18 18.27 -14.45
CA LEU A 76 -20.63 19.27 -13.56
C LEU A 76 -21.69 19.70 -12.53
N TRP A 77 -21.33 19.76 -11.26
CA TRP A 77 -22.23 20.24 -10.20
C TRP A 77 -21.47 21.01 -9.11
N ASP A 78 -22.19 21.87 -8.37
CA ASP A 78 -21.62 22.50 -7.18
C ASP A 78 -21.18 21.44 -6.17
N CYS A 79 -20.00 21.65 -5.59
CA CYS A 79 -19.41 20.68 -4.69
C CYS A 79 -20.22 20.58 -3.39
N ASN A 80 -20.82 19.42 -3.16
CA ASN A 80 -21.76 19.14 -2.07
C ASN A 80 -21.24 18.05 -1.11
N GLY A 81 -20.06 17.48 -1.36
CA GLY A 81 -19.39 16.50 -0.50
C GLY A 81 -20.00 15.09 -0.49
N THR A 82 -21.06 14.86 -1.29
CA THR A 82 -21.70 13.54 -1.40
C THR A 82 -20.81 12.54 -2.15
N ASN A 83 -21.11 11.25 -1.98
CA ASN A 83 -20.38 10.20 -2.68
C ASN A 83 -20.63 10.18 -4.20
N ALA A 84 -21.59 10.96 -4.72
CA ALA A 84 -21.76 11.18 -6.16
C ALA A 84 -20.59 11.99 -6.78
N GLN A 85 -19.80 12.68 -5.96
CA GLN A 85 -18.69 13.54 -6.37
C GLN A 85 -17.31 12.98 -6.00
N LYS A 86 -17.27 11.81 -5.38
CA LYS A 86 -16.05 11.11 -4.97
C LYS A 86 -15.79 9.93 -5.90
N PHE A 87 -14.54 9.79 -6.34
CA PHE A 87 -14.13 8.77 -7.29
C PHE A 87 -12.88 8.03 -6.79
N ALA A 88 -13.00 6.71 -6.67
CA ALA A 88 -11.89 5.81 -6.42
C ALA A 88 -11.08 5.65 -7.72
N ILE A 89 -9.88 6.22 -7.74
CA ILE A 89 -8.94 6.18 -8.86
C ILE A 89 -7.89 5.10 -8.58
N SER A 90 -7.68 4.19 -9.54
CA SER A 90 -6.69 3.11 -9.41
C SER A 90 -6.14 2.70 -10.77
N ALA A 91 -4.87 2.29 -10.81
CA ALA A 91 -4.18 1.94 -12.05
C ALA A 91 -4.76 0.66 -12.68
N THR A 92 -4.66 0.57 -14.00
CA THR A 92 -4.97 -0.63 -14.79
C THR A 92 -3.66 -1.21 -15.36
N SER A 93 -3.38 -0.98 -16.65
CA SER A 93 -2.14 -1.35 -17.33
C SER A 93 -1.63 -0.18 -18.18
N ASP A 94 -0.36 -0.21 -18.57
CA ASP A 94 0.20 0.68 -19.62
C ASP A 94 0.07 2.19 -19.33
N GLY A 95 0.03 2.56 -18.05
CA GLY A 95 -0.12 3.95 -17.59
C GLY A 95 -1.57 4.46 -17.54
N TYR A 96 -2.56 3.60 -17.79
CA TYR A 96 -3.98 3.90 -17.67
C TYR A 96 -4.54 3.57 -16.28
N TRP A 97 -5.73 4.11 -16.02
CA TRP A 97 -6.41 4.10 -14.73
C TRP A 97 -7.90 3.90 -14.94
N LYS A 98 -8.58 3.31 -13.95
CA LYS A 98 -10.04 3.33 -13.84
C LYS A 98 -10.47 4.40 -12.86
N ILE A 99 -11.59 5.06 -13.16
CA ILE A 99 -12.21 6.10 -12.33
C ILE A 99 -13.59 5.57 -11.95
N ILE A 100 -13.75 5.10 -10.71
CA ILE A 100 -14.97 4.46 -10.22
C ILE A 100 -15.67 5.39 -9.23
N ASN A 101 -16.95 5.68 -9.44
CA ASN A 101 -17.70 6.48 -8.47
C ASN A 101 -17.93 5.72 -7.15
N VAL A 102 -17.69 6.38 -6.01
CA VAL A 102 -17.75 5.76 -4.67
C VAL A 102 -19.18 5.41 -4.24
N ASN A 103 -20.20 6.12 -4.75
CA ASN A 103 -21.61 5.81 -4.46
C ASN A 103 -22.13 4.61 -5.27
N SER A 104 -21.89 4.59 -6.58
CA SER A 104 -22.50 3.59 -7.48
C SER A 104 -21.64 2.35 -7.72
N GLY A 105 -20.33 2.42 -7.48
CA GLY A 105 -19.37 1.38 -7.89
C GLY A 105 -19.17 1.26 -9.40
N LYS A 106 -19.73 2.19 -10.20
CA LYS A 106 -19.64 2.21 -11.66
C LYS A 106 -18.49 3.09 -12.14
N GLY A 107 -17.92 2.73 -13.29
CA GLY A 107 -16.80 3.44 -13.89
C GLY A 107 -17.26 4.55 -14.83
N PHE A 108 -16.41 5.56 -15.00
CA PHE A 108 -16.46 6.42 -16.19
C PHE A 108 -16.40 5.56 -17.46
N ASP A 109 -17.26 5.85 -18.42
CA ASP A 109 -17.40 5.11 -19.66
C ASP A 109 -17.72 6.09 -20.80
N ILE A 110 -16.93 6.07 -21.88
CA ILE A 110 -17.32 6.75 -23.12
C ILE A 110 -18.38 5.91 -23.82
N LYS A 111 -19.58 6.49 -23.92
CA LYS A 111 -20.80 5.85 -24.38
C LYS A 111 -20.62 5.19 -25.74
N GLU A 112 -21.18 3.98 -25.85
CA GLU A 112 -21.17 3.14 -27.07
C GLU A 112 -19.76 2.79 -27.59
N VAL A 113 -18.70 2.92 -26.77
CA VAL A 113 -17.30 2.76 -27.17
C VAL A 113 -16.94 3.68 -28.36
N SER A 114 -17.63 4.83 -28.45
CA SER A 114 -17.58 5.69 -29.63
C SER A 114 -16.20 6.33 -29.83
N TYR A 115 -15.80 6.48 -31.09
CA TYR A 115 -14.60 7.22 -31.51
C TYR A 115 -14.94 8.66 -31.96
N ALA A 116 -16.22 9.05 -31.93
CA ALA A 116 -16.65 10.37 -32.35
C ALA A 116 -16.31 11.45 -31.32
N GLN A 117 -16.00 12.66 -31.81
CA GLN A 117 -15.97 13.86 -30.96
C GLN A 117 -17.36 14.11 -30.38
N ASN A 118 -17.42 14.68 -29.17
CA ASN A 118 -18.65 14.94 -28.43
C ASN A 118 -19.43 13.68 -28.00
N ALA A 119 -18.83 12.47 -28.06
CA ALA A 119 -19.43 11.29 -27.45
C ALA A 119 -19.51 11.45 -25.93
N GLU A 120 -20.67 11.14 -25.36
CA GLU A 120 -21.02 11.37 -23.95
C GLU A 120 -20.18 10.53 -22.99
N LEU A 121 -19.74 11.16 -21.89
CA LEU A 121 -19.26 10.47 -20.70
C LEU A 121 -20.46 10.16 -19.78
N HIS A 122 -20.74 8.88 -19.58
CA HIS A 122 -21.70 8.40 -18.60
C HIS A 122 -21.01 7.47 -17.59
N GLN A 123 -21.72 6.98 -16.57
CA GLN A 123 -21.24 5.85 -15.79
C GLN A 123 -21.75 4.52 -16.35
N TRP A 124 -20.91 3.49 -16.33
CA TRP A 124 -21.31 2.12 -16.67
C TRP A 124 -20.63 1.09 -15.77
N SER A 125 -21.21 -0.12 -15.70
CA SER A 125 -20.65 -1.29 -15.07
C SER A 125 -19.24 -1.55 -15.60
N TYR A 126 -18.23 -1.48 -14.73
CA TYR A 126 -16.84 -1.58 -15.14
C TYR A 126 -16.49 -3.01 -15.58
N VAL A 127 -16.29 -3.19 -16.88
CA VAL A 127 -15.88 -4.45 -17.53
C VAL A 127 -14.44 -4.40 -18.05
N GLY A 128 -13.77 -3.26 -17.93
CA GLY A 128 -12.37 -3.07 -18.33
C GLY A 128 -12.17 -2.70 -19.80
N GLY A 129 -13.24 -2.29 -20.52
CA GLY A 129 -13.15 -1.80 -21.88
C GLY A 129 -12.21 -0.60 -22.02
N ALA A 130 -11.61 -0.39 -23.20
CA ALA A 130 -10.71 0.74 -23.43
C ALA A 130 -11.42 2.11 -23.42
N ASN A 131 -12.76 2.13 -23.53
CA ASN A 131 -13.60 3.31 -23.29
C ASN A 131 -13.84 3.60 -21.79
N GLN A 132 -13.41 2.71 -20.88
CA GLN A 132 -13.54 2.82 -19.42
C GLN A 132 -12.20 3.06 -18.71
N GLN A 133 -11.13 3.25 -19.48
CA GLN A 133 -9.77 3.43 -18.98
C GLN A 133 -9.22 4.79 -19.41
N PHE A 134 -8.55 5.48 -18.51
CA PHE A 134 -8.14 6.87 -18.69
C PHE A 134 -6.68 7.09 -18.30
N LYS A 135 -5.97 7.92 -19.06
CA LYS A 135 -4.62 8.38 -18.76
C LYS A 135 -4.68 9.82 -18.30
N PHE A 136 -4.07 10.10 -17.16
CA PHE A 136 -3.93 11.46 -16.68
C PHE A 136 -2.60 12.06 -17.18
N VAL A 137 -2.67 13.26 -17.75
CA VAL A 137 -1.48 14.00 -18.19
C VAL A 137 -1.39 15.28 -17.38
N ASN A 138 -0.32 15.40 -16.57
CA ASN A 138 -0.03 16.61 -15.81
C ASN A 138 0.30 17.76 -16.78
N ARG A 139 -0.37 18.91 -16.61
CA ARG A 139 -0.25 20.13 -17.44
C ARG A 139 0.42 21.29 -16.69
N GLY A 140 1.01 21.03 -15.52
CA GLY A 140 1.55 22.04 -14.61
C GLY A 140 0.48 22.68 -13.73
N ASN A 141 0.90 23.44 -12.71
CA ASN A 141 0.01 24.18 -11.80
C ASN A 141 -1.11 23.32 -11.17
N ASN A 142 -0.82 22.05 -10.87
CA ASN A 142 -1.76 21.03 -10.36
C ASN A 142 -2.95 20.70 -11.28
N ASN A 143 -2.91 21.10 -12.55
CA ASN A 143 -3.90 20.76 -13.55
C ASN A 143 -3.54 19.47 -14.29
N PHE A 144 -4.55 18.66 -14.57
CA PHE A 144 -4.46 17.44 -15.37
C PHE A 144 -5.48 17.49 -16.51
N SER A 145 -5.13 16.92 -17.65
CA SER A 145 -6.11 16.48 -18.65
C SER A 145 -6.32 14.97 -18.54
N ILE A 146 -7.55 14.50 -18.75
CA ILE A 146 -7.96 13.10 -18.56
C ILE A 146 -8.26 12.52 -19.95
N HIS A 147 -7.41 11.63 -20.47
CA HIS A 147 -7.48 11.08 -21.83
C HIS A 147 -8.11 9.68 -21.85
N ALA A 148 -9.10 9.41 -22.68
CA ALA A 148 -9.69 8.08 -22.85
C ALA A 148 -8.74 7.13 -23.63
N ARG A 149 -8.59 5.88 -23.18
CA ARG A 149 -7.56 4.95 -23.69
C ARG A 149 -7.75 4.57 -25.16
N HIS A 150 -8.98 4.46 -25.65
CA HIS A 150 -9.25 4.06 -27.04
C HIS A 150 -9.09 5.20 -28.06
N THR A 151 -9.20 6.47 -27.64
CA THR A 151 -9.20 7.63 -28.56
C THR A 151 -8.08 8.65 -28.31
N ASP A 152 -7.43 8.62 -27.15
CA ASP A 152 -6.55 9.68 -26.59
C ASP A 152 -7.21 11.09 -26.53
N MET A 153 -8.52 11.18 -26.80
CA MET A 153 -9.32 12.40 -26.61
C MET A 153 -9.54 12.63 -25.12
N VAL A 154 -9.64 13.91 -24.73
CA VAL A 154 -9.80 14.31 -23.34
C VAL A 154 -11.25 14.40 -22.93
N ILE A 155 -11.51 14.17 -21.64
CA ILE A 155 -12.76 14.55 -21.01
C ILE A 155 -12.89 16.08 -21.06
N ASP A 156 -13.94 16.55 -21.71
CA ASP A 156 -14.22 17.95 -22.03
C ASP A 156 -15.61 18.31 -21.46
N LEU A 157 -15.69 19.43 -20.75
CA LEU A 157 -16.95 19.99 -20.27
C LEU A 157 -17.73 20.59 -21.45
N LEU A 158 -18.85 19.97 -21.82
CA LEU A 158 -19.58 20.24 -23.07
C LEU A 158 -19.85 21.74 -23.31
N TRP A 159 -19.42 22.25 -24.47
CA TRP A 159 -19.46 23.66 -24.87
C TRP A 159 -18.72 24.64 -23.91
N GLY A 160 -17.82 24.15 -23.05
CA GLY A 160 -17.16 24.93 -22.01
C GLY A 160 -18.12 25.46 -20.93
N SER A 161 -19.34 24.92 -20.83
CA SER A 161 -20.41 25.53 -20.04
C SER A 161 -20.26 25.26 -18.54
N ALA A 162 -19.95 26.33 -17.79
CA ALA A 162 -19.73 26.32 -16.33
C ALA A 162 -20.98 26.03 -15.46
N ASN A 163 -22.12 25.75 -16.08
CA ASN A 163 -23.41 25.57 -15.41
C ASN A 163 -23.56 24.20 -14.74
N ASN A 164 -24.33 24.14 -13.65
CA ASN A 164 -24.75 22.87 -13.06
C ASN A 164 -25.57 22.05 -14.07
N GLY A 165 -25.30 20.75 -14.13
CA GLY A 165 -25.94 19.83 -15.05
C GLY A 165 -25.34 19.80 -16.46
N THR A 166 -24.31 20.61 -16.76
CA THR A 166 -23.53 20.45 -18.00
C THR A 166 -22.90 19.06 -18.02
N GLY A 167 -23.01 18.34 -19.14
CA GLY A 167 -22.42 17.01 -19.28
C GLY A 167 -20.94 17.07 -19.67
N PHE A 168 -20.25 15.95 -19.48
CA PHE A 168 -18.92 15.75 -20.03
C PHE A 168 -18.98 14.89 -21.31
N VAL A 169 -18.04 15.15 -22.22
CA VAL A 169 -17.86 14.41 -23.48
C VAL A 169 -16.39 14.10 -23.70
N GLN A 170 -16.05 13.28 -24.69
CA GLN A 170 -14.68 13.26 -25.24
C GLN A 170 -14.49 14.30 -26.36
N TYR A 171 -13.37 15.00 -26.36
CA TYR A 171 -12.98 15.95 -27.40
C TYR A 171 -11.45 15.96 -27.61
N PRO A 172 -10.90 16.34 -28.78
CA PRO A 172 -9.46 16.53 -28.94
C PRO A 172 -8.90 17.56 -27.96
N TYR A 173 -7.69 17.31 -27.45
CA TYR A 173 -7.05 18.24 -26.51
C TYR A 173 -6.65 19.55 -27.22
N THR A 174 -7.27 20.66 -26.79
CA THR A 174 -7.01 22.03 -27.25
C THR A 174 -6.24 22.85 -26.21
N GLY A 175 -6.15 22.37 -24.97
CA GLY A 175 -5.50 23.07 -23.86
C GLY A 175 -6.35 24.16 -23.19
N THR A 176 -7.65 24.23 -23.49
CA THR A 176 -8.59 25.17 -22.88
C THR A 176 -9.02 24.73 -21.47
N ALA A 177 -9.46 25.68 -20.64
CA ALA A 177 -9.76 25.44 -19.22
C ALA A 177 -10.87 24.41 -18.97
N ASN A 178 -11.79 24.22 -19.91
CA ASN A 178 -12.85 23.20 -19.88
C ASN A 178 -12.36 21.75 -20.05
N GLN A 179 -11.05 21.56 -20.29
CA GLN A 179 -10.37 20.26 -20.42
C GLN A 179 -9.36 20.01 -19.29
N LEU A 180 -9.30 20.90 -18.30
CA LEU A 180 -8.33 20.86 -17.20
C LEU A 180 -9.04 20.64 -15.87
N TYR A 181 -8.45 19.76 -15.05
CA TYR A 181 -9.01 19.33 -13.78
C TYR A 181 -7.96 19.36 -12.68
N THR A 182 -8.34 19.80 -11.48
CA THR A 182 -7.59 19.49 -10.26
C THR A 182 -8.10 18.18 -9.68
N LEU A 183 -7.21 17.47 -8.98
CA LEU A 183 -7.55 16.27 -8.24
C LEU A 183 -7.26 16.50 -6.77
N ASP A 184 -8.31 16.46 -5.97
CA ASP A 184 -8.26 16.75 -4.55
C ASP A 184 -8.38 15.41 -3.81
N LYS A 185 -7.26 14.94 -3.25
CA LYS A 185 -7.22 13.64 -2.57
C LYS A 185 -8.01 13.74 -1.27
N VAL A 186 -8.96 12.83 -1.10
CA VAL A 186 -9.85 12.81 0.06
C VAL A 186 -9.10 12.21 1.25
N SER A 187 -8.53 13.08 2.09
CA SER A 187 -7.80 12.68 3.29
C SER A 187 -8.76 12.19 4.39
N GLY A 188 -8.95 10.89 4.49
CA GLY A 188 -9.71 10.26 5.59
C GLY A 188 -11.24 10.27 5.43
N GLY A 189 -11.77 10.67 4.27
CA GLY A 189 -13.21 10.83 4.01
C GLY A 189 -13.84 9.74 3.13
N GLY A 190 -13.23 8.55 3.09
CA GLY A 190 -13.75 7.39 2.38
C GLY A 190 -14.82 6.66 3.20
N THR A 191 -16.10 6.91 2.89
CA THR A 191 -17.14 5.90 3.10
C THR A 191 -17.00 4.84 2.02
N THR A 192 -15.91 4.06 2.11
CA THR A 192 -15.85 2.78 1.42
C THR A 192 -17.05 1.95 1.89
N PRO A 193 -17.84 1.36 0.98
CA PRO A 193 -18.63 0.18 1.32
C PRO A 193 -17.75 -0.82 2.10
N PRO A 194 -18.29 -1.62 3.04
CA PRO A 194 -17.50 -2.62 3.74
C PRO A 194 -16.75 -3.45 2.68
N PRO A 195 -15.42 -3.63 2.81
CA PRO A 195 -14.60 -3.99 1.67
C PRO A 195 -15.05 -5.32 1.08
N SER A 196 -15.64 -5.25 -0.12
CA SER A 196 -15.99 -6.40 -0.96
C SER A 196 -14.72 -6.94 -1.63
N GLY A 197 -13.77 -7.36 -0.79
CA GLY A 197 -12.48 -7.89 -1.19
C GLY A 197 -12.02 -8.95 -0.19
N ASN A 198 -11.69 -10.14 -0.71
CA ASN A 198 -11.02 -11.18 0.08
C ASN A 198 -9.57 -10.77 0.38
N GLY A 199 -9.00 -11.25 1.49
CA GLY A 199 -7.59 -11.03 1.84
C GLY A 199 -7.30 -9.71 2.57
N ILE A 200 -6.04 -9.27 2.51
CA ILE A 200 -5.50 -8.15 3.32
C ILE A 200 -6.26 -6.83 3.10
N ALA A 201 -6.72 -6.55 1.88
CA ALA A 201 -7.47 -5.34 1.55
C ALA A 201 -8.86 -5.28 2.23
N GLY A 202 -9.36 -6.43 2.71
CA GLY A 202 -10.55 -6.52 3.56
C GLY A 202 -10.31 -6.21 5.03
N ILE A 203 -9.07 -5.90 5.43
CA ILE A 203 -8.64 -5.67 6.82
C ILE A 203 -7.89 -4.34 6.97
N LEU A 204 -6.99 -4.06 6.03
CA LEU A 204 -6.11 -2.90 6.03
C LEU A 204 -6.40 -2.05 4.80
N SER A 205 -6.86 -0.82 5.02
CA SER A 205 -6.99 0.17 3.95
C SER A 205 -5.62 0.80 3.61
N GLU A 206 -5.52 1.41 2.42
CA GLU A 206 -4.35 2.20 2.05
C GLU A 206 -4.13 3.38 3.01
N SER A 207 -5.21 4.01 3.50
CA SER A 207 -5.13 5.09 4.49
C SER A 207 -4.53 4.62 5.81
N THR A 208 -4.94 3.45 6.30
CA THR A 208 -4.37 2.88 7.54
C THR A 208 -2.93 2.41 7.32
N PHE A 209 -2.58 1.83 6.17
CA PHE A 209 -1.19 1.51 5.84
C PHE A 209 -0.30 2.77 5.78
N ASN A 210 -0.81 3.87 5.20
CA ASN A 210 -0.12 5.16 5.22
C ASN A 210 0.03 5.71 6.66
N ALA A 211 -0.97 5.55 7.52
CA ALA A 211 -0.91 5.97 8.92
C ALA A 211 0.06 5.12 9.77
N MET A 212 0.19 3.83 9.46
CA MET A 212 1.22 2.96 10.04
C MET A 212 2.63 3.44 9.63
N PHE A 213 2.81 3.76 8.35
CA PHE A 213 4.10 4.05 7.71
C PHE A 213 4.14 5.42 6.99
N PRO A 214 4.12 6.54 7.74
CA PRO A 214 4.03 7.88 7.16
C PRO A 214 5.31 8.35 6.45
N GLY A 215 6.48 7.85 6.86
CA GLY A 215 7.79 8.22 6.33
C GLY A 215 8.46 7.17 5.44
N ARG A 216 7.72 6.15 4.97
CA ARG A 216 8.30 5.04 4.21
C ARG A 216 8.85 5.46 2.86
N ASN A 217 9.76 4.64 2.34
CA ASN A 217 10.21 4.70 0.96
C ASN A 217 9.05 4.39 -0.02
N GLY A 218 8.92 5.16 -1.09
CA GLY A 218 7.90 4.99 -2.13
C GLY A 218 7.94 3.63 -2.84
N PHE A 219 9.06 2.92 -2.78
CA PHE A 219 9.17 1.51 -3.21
C PHE A 219 8.13 0.61 -2.55
N TYR A 220 7.85 0.81 -1.25
CA TYR A 220 6.88 0.02 -0.49
C TYR A 220 5.46 0.55 -0.70
N SER A 221 4.92 0.38 -1.90
CA SER A 221 3.53 0.77 -2.19
C SER A 221 2.51 -0.18 -1.54
N TYR A 222 1.33 0.35 -1.20
CA TYR A 222 0.21 -0.45 -0.72
C TYR A 222 -0.31 -1.41 -1.81
N SER A 223 -0.29 -0.99 -3.09
CA SER A 223 -0.68 -1.85 -4.20
C SER A 223 0.23 -3.08 -4.35
N ALA A 224 1.54 -2.94 -4.13
CA ALA A 224 2.47 -4.06 -4.16
C ALA A 224 2.28 -5.00 -2.96
N LEU A 225 1.98 -4.46 -1.77
CA LEU A 225 1.61 -5.24 -0.58
C LEU A 225 0.36 -6.10 -0.85
N VAL A 226 -0.71 -5.51 -1.37
CA VAL A 226 -1.96 -6.21 -1.70
C VAL A 226 -1.75 -7.25 -2.80
N ALA A 227 -1.04 -6.89 -3.89
CA ALA A 227 -0.75 -7.81 -4.99
C ALA A 227 0.05 -9.03 -4.53
N ALA A 228 1.03 -8.83 -3.64
CA ALA A 228 1.80 -9.93 -3.06
C ALA A 228 0.96 -10.79 -2.11
N ALA A 229 0.19 -10.18 -1.21
CA ALA A 229 -0.68 -10.88 -0.25
C ALA A 229 -1.70 -11.80 -0.95
N ASN A 230 -2.24 -11.37 -2.09
CA ASN A 230 -3.18 -12.16 -2.89
C ASN A 230 -2.56 -13.46 -3.45
N THR A 231 -1.23 -13.63 -3.41
CA THR A 231 -0.56 -14.90 -3.75
C THR A 231 -0.43 -15.88 -2.57
N PHE A 232 -0.89 -15.49 -1.37
CA PHE A 232 -0.86 -16.29 -0.14
C PHE A 232 -2.25 -16.41 0.47
N SER A 233 -3.03 -17.37 -0.01
CA SER A 233 -4.48 -17.50 0.25
C SER A 233 -4.91 -17.64 1.73
N GLY A 234 -3.99 -17.96 2.64
CA GLY A 234 -4.25 -18.03 4.10
C GLY A 234 -4.00 -16.73 4.86
N PHE A 235 -3.22 -15.79 4.32
CA PHE A 235 -2.86 -14.56 5.02
C PHE A 235 -4.04 -13.59 5.09
N ALA A 236 -4.37 -13.10 6.29
CA ALA A 236 -5.48 -12.16 6.55
C ALA A 236 -6.88 -12.64 6.08
N THR A 237 -7.02 -13.94 5.76
CA THR A 237 -8.26 -14.64 5.40
C THR A 237 -8.66 -15.68 6.44
N THR A 238 -7.74 -16.11 7.30
CA THR A 238 -7.93 -17.23 8.24
C THR A 238 -8.34 -16.72 9.64
N GLY A 239 -9.32 -17.39 10.25
CA GLY A 239 -9.87 -17.00 11.55
C GLY A 239 -10.92 -15.89 11.48
N ASP A 240 -11.34 -15.40 12.64
CA ASP A 240 -12.27 -14.28 12.75
C ASP A 240 -11.64 -12.94 12.33
N THR A 241 -12.46 -11.90 12.17
CA THR A 241 -12.02 -10.56 11.77
C THR A 241 -10.92 -10.01 12.67
N ASP A 242 -11.00 -10.26 13.97
CA ASP A 242 -10.04 -9.78 14.97
C ASP A 242 -8.70 -10.51 14.86
N THR A 243 -8.71 -11.81 14.58
CA THR A 243 -7.52 -12.62 14.33
C THR A 243 -6.83 -12.19 13.04
N ARG A 244 -7.61 -11.93 11.98
CA ARG A 244 -7.11 -11.36 10.72
C ARG A 244 -6.51 -9.96 10.91
N LYS A 245 -7.13 -9.08 11.71
CA LYS A 245 -6.57 -7.77 12.09
C LYS A 245 -5.26 -7.92 12.87
N ARG A 246 -5.22 -8.79 13.89
CA ARG A 246 -3.99 -9.10 14.64
C ARG A 246 -2.89 -9.62 13.74
N GLU A 247 -3.20 -10.48 12.78
CA GLU A 247 -2.18 -11.01 11.84
C GLU A 247 -1.57 -9.91 11.01
N VAL A 248 -2.39 -9.02 10.43
CA VAL A 248 -1.90 -7.89 9.63
C VAL A 248 -1.08 -6.92 10.47
N ALA A 249 -1.52 -6.60 11.70
CA ALA A 249 -0.75 -5.79 12.62
C ALA A 249 0.59 -6.45 12.98
N ALA A 250 0.60 -7.76 13.24
CA ALA A 250 1.78 -8.52 13.64
C ALA A 250 2.83 -8.63 12.51
N PHE A 251 2.38 -8.90 11.29
CA PHE A 251 3.23 -8.93 10.09
C PHE A 251 3.89 -7.56 9.88
N LEU A 252 3.09 -6.51 9.82
CA LEU A 252 3.58 -5.16 9.57
C LEU A 252 4.44 -4.62 10.71
N ALA A 253 4.17 -4.97 11.97
CA ALA A 253 4.94 -4.49 13.12
C ALA A 253 6.36 -5.05 13.18
N ASN A 254 6.54 -6.32 12.81
CA ASN A 254 7.86 -6.90 12.63
C ASN A 254 8.61 -6.25 11.46
N ILE A 255 7.94 -6.06 10.33
CA ILE A 255 8.50 -5.41 9.15
C ILE A 255 8.91 -3.96 9.44
N ALA A 256 8.12 -3.24 10.24
CA ALA A 256 8.46 -1.91 10.75
C ALA A 256 9.73 -1.91 11.60
N HIS A 257 10.00 -3.00 12.34
CA HIS A 257 11.24 -3.17 13.09
C HIS A 257 12.44 -3.46 12.16
N GLU A 258 12.31 -4.43 11.24
CA GLU A 258 13.41 -4.82 10.33
C GLU A 258 13.89 -3.66 9.42
N THR A 259 12.97 -2.82 8.97
CA THR A 259 13.23 -1.82 7.90
C THR A 259 13.27 -0.37 8.38
N GLY A 260 13.18 -0.14 9.70
CA GLY A 260 13.05 1.21 10.27
C GLY A 260 11.80 1.93 9.76
N ASN A 261 10.62 1.31 9.91
CA ASN A 261 9.33 1.77 9.39
C ASN A 261 9.27 1.90 7.85
N LEU A 262 9.77 0.89 7.13
CA LEU A 262 9.83 0.84 5.66
C LEU A 262 10.64 1.99 5.02
N VAL A 263 11.57 2.59 5.77
CA VAL A 263 12.51 3.60 5.23
C VAL A 263 13.59 2.92 4.38
N TYR A 264 14.10 1.76 4.83
CA TYR A 264 15.20 1.06 4.16
C TYR A 264 14.69 -0.08 3.27
N ILE A 265 15.19 -0.12 2.03
CA ILE A 265 14.98 -1.22 1.07
C ILE A 265 16.08 -2.28 1.20
N GLU A 266 17.28 -1.85 1.59
CA GLU A 266 18.48 -2.67 1.68
C GLU A 266 19.18 -2.41 3.02
N GLU A 267 19.88 -3.42 3.51
CA GLU A 267 20.80 -3.32 4.64
C GLU A 267 21.85 -2.21 4.40
N ILE A 268 22.11 -1.41 5.44
CA ILE A 268 23.09 -0.32 5.40
C ILE A 268 24.52 -0.90 5.36
N ALA A 269 24.82 -1.87 6.22
CA ALA A 269 26.12 -2.51 6.37
C ALA A 269 26.27 -3.76 5.49
N LYS A 270 26.17 -3.58 4.17
CA LYS A 270 26.14 -4.68 3.19
C LYS A 270 27.34 -5.64 3.29
N SER A 271 27.05 -6.94 3.25
CA SER A 271 28.05 -8.00 3.15
C SER A 271 27.63 -9.10 2.17
N THR A 272 28.54 -10.02 1.83
CA THR A 272 28.26 -11.08 0.84
C THR A 272 27.20 -12.07 1.32
N MET A 273 27.14 -12.36 2.64
CA MET A 273 26.25 -13.36 3.26
C MET A 273 26.16 -14.68 2.46
N CYS A 274 27.33 -15.22 2.11
CA CYS A 274 27.48 -16.49 1.41
C CYS A 274 27.98 -17.54 2.39
N ASP A 275 27.20 -18.60 2.58
CA ASP A 275 27.59 -19.81 3.31
C ASP A 275 27.08 -21.03 2.55
N THR A 276 28.00 -21.94 2.19
CA THR A 276 27.71 -23.19 1.49
C THR A 276 27.64 -24.40 2.41
N GLY A 277 27.81 -24.22 3.72
CA GLY A 277 27.68 -25.26 4.74
C GLY A 277 26.23 -25.59 5.13
N TRP A 278 25.26 -24.79 4.69
CA TRP A 278 23.83 -25.00 4.96
C TRP A 278 22.94 -24.48 3.81
N GLY A 279 21.64 -24.75 3.91
CA GLY A 279 20.62 -24.35 2.94
C GLY A 279 20.11 -25.53 2.09
N PRO A 280 19.07 -25.32 1.26
CA PRO A 280 18.52 -26.39 0.43
C PRO A 280 19.52 -26.89 -0.63
N PRO A 281 19.39 -28.14 -1.13
CA PRO A 281 20.20 -28.65 -2.23
C PRO A 281 20.19 -27.72 -3.45
N GLY A 282 21.37 -27.41 -4.00
CA GLY A 282 21.53 -26.49 -5.13
C GLY A 282 21.65 -25.01 -4.75
N CYS A 283 21.45 -24.62 -3.49
CA CYS A 283 21.46 -23.23 -3.02
C CYS A 283 22.86 -22.64 -2.72
N GLY A 284 23.86 -22.98 -3.55
CA GLY A 284 25.18 -22.36 -3.52
C GLY A 284 25.15 -20.87 -3.93
N CYS A 285 26.24 -20.16 -3.67
CA CYS A 285 26.37 -18.75 -4.00
C CYS A 285 26.64 -18.54 -5.50
N ALA A 286 25.97 -17.56 -6.12
CA ALA A 286 26.23 -17.18 -7.50
C ALA A 286 27.41 -16.20 -7.59
N ALA A 287 28.23 -16.33 -8.63
CA ALA A 287 29.42 -15.49 -8.83
C ALA A 287 29.04 -14.00 -8.90
N GLY A 288 29.76 -13.17 -8.15
CA GLY A 288 29.53 -11.72 -8.10
C GLY A 288 28.23 -11.27 -7.43
N LYS A 289 27.50 -12.16 -6.73
CA LYS A 289 26.25 -11.82 -6.03
C LYS A 289 26.45 -11.72 -4.52
N MET A 290 25.66 -10.83 -3.91
CA MET A 290 25.64 -10.60 -2.46
C MET A 290 24.22 -10.74 -1.91
N TYR A 291 24.11 -11.40 -0.76
CA TYR A 291 22.85 -11.80 -0.13
C TYR A 291 22.60 -11.08 1.19
N TYR A 292 23.06 -9.83 1.31
CA TYR A 292 22.69 -8.91 2.39
C TYR A 292 21.17 -8.69 2.47
N GLY A 293 20.70 -8.15 3.61
CA GLY A 293 19.30 -7.90 3.87
C GLY A 293 18.63 -7.02 2.83
N ARG A 294 17.51 -7.48 2.25
CA ARG A 294 16.66 -6.68 1.36
C ARG A 294 15.18 -6.89 1.63
N GLY A 295 14.38 -5.85 1.34
CA GLY A 295 12.93 -5.90 1.38
C GLY A 295 12.35 -5.92 2.80
N PRO A 296 11.04 -6.17 2.93
CA PRO A 296 10.30 -5.87 4.17
C PRO A 296 10.71 -6.74 5.36
N ILE A 297 11.23 -7.95 5.10
CA ILE A 297 11.73 -8.87 6.13
C ILE A 297 13.27 -8.91 6.20
N GLN A 298 13.96 -7.96 5.54
CA GLN A 298 15.42 -7.94 5.41
C GLN A 298 16.02 -9.31 5.03
N LEU A 299 15.47 -9.93 3.99
CA LEU A 299 15.85 -11.27 3.53
C LEU A 299 17.37 -11.34 3.32
N SER A 300 18.01 -12.26 4.03
CA SER A 300 19.47 -12.36 4.19
C SER A 300 19.95 -13.80 4.00
N TRP A 301 21.18 -14.00 3.54
CA TRP A 301 21.84 -15.29 3.23
C TRP A 301 21.40 -16.02 1.95
N ASN A 302 22.38 -16.54 1.19
CA ASN A 302 22.18 -17.29 -0.06
C ASN A 302 21.15 -18.42 0.05
N GLY A 303 21.15 -19.17 1.16
CA GLY A 303 20.21 -20.25 1.41
C GLY A 303 18.75 -19.77 1.42
N ASN A 304 18.48 -18.63 2.07
CA ASN A 304 17.14 -18.06 2.15
C ASN A 304 16.70 -17.41 0.83
N TYR A 305 17.60 -16.68 0.14
CA TYR A 305 17.30 -16.16 -1.20
C TYR A 305 16.93 -17.28 -2.17
N CYS A 306 17.67 -18.38 -2.16
CA CYS A 306 17.38 -19.55 -2.98
C CYS A 306 16.08 -20.26 -2.56
N ALA A 307 15.85 -20.47 -1.26
CA ALA A 307 14.62 -21.09 -0.76
C ALA A 307 13.36 -20.28 -1.10
N ALA A 308 13.41 -18.95 -0.88
CA ALA A 308 12.35 -18.02 -1.27
C ALA A 308 12.16 -18.03 -2.79
N GLY A 309 13.24 -17.96 -3.57
CA GLY A 309 13.18 -17.97 -5.03
C GLY A 309 12.50 -19.22 -5.59
N ASN A 310 12.90 -20.40 -5.10
CA ASN A 310 12.31 -21.68 -5.48
C ASN A 310 10.81 -21.74 -5.13
N ALA A 311 10.41 -21.27 -3.95
CA ALA A 311 9.02 -21.26 -3.52
C ALA A 311 8.15 -20.22 -4.26
N LEU A 312 8.75 -19.11 -4.71
CA LEU A 312 8.06 -18.00 -5.37
C LEU A 312 8.05 -18.10 -6.91
N GLY A 313 8.82 -19.03 -7.49
CA GLY A 313 9.02 -19.13 -8.94
C GLY A 313 9.89 -18.01 -9.52
N VAL A 314 10.86 -17.50 -8.75
CA VAL A 314 11.73 -16.36 -9.11
C VAL A 314 13.18 -16.72 -8.85
N ASP A 315 14.09 -16.51 -9.81
CA ASP A 315 15.53 -16.79 -9.62
C ASP A 315 16.24 -15.73 -8.75
N LEU A 316 15.93 -15.75 -7.47
CA LEU A 316 16.56 -14.92 -6.44
C LEU A 316 17.97 -15.40 -6.06
N LYS A 317 18.35 -16.65 -6.38
CA LYS A 317 19.71 -17.16 -6.19
C LYS A 317 20.69 -16.41 -7.07
N ASN A 318 20.40 -16.26 -8.37
CA ASN A 318 21.30 -15.56 -9.29
C ASN A 318 20.94 -14.06 -9.42
N ASN A 319 19.72 -13.65 -9.03
CA ASN A 319 19.24 -12.26 -9.11
C ASN A 319 18.68 -11.73 -7.77
N PRO A 320 19.47 -11.73 -6.67
CA PRO A 320 19.01 -11.28 -5.35
C PRO A 320 18.57 -9.80 -5.33
N ASP A 321 19.12 -8.96 -6.21
CA ASP A 321 18.73 -7.55 -6.34
C ASP A 321 17.25 -7.35 -6.72
N LEU A 322 16.55 -8.37 -7.25
CA LEU A 322 15.11 -8.27 -7.55
C LEU A 322 14.29 -7.91 -6.31
N VAL A 323 14.71 -8.37 -5.11
CA VAL A 323 14.06 -8.04 -3.83
C VAL A 323 14.14 -6.54 -3.49
N ALA A 324 15.06 -5.80 -4.09
CA ALA A 324 15.20 -4.34 -3.95
C ALA A 324 14.78 -3.53 -5.20
N ARG A 325 14.37 -4.20 -6.30
CA ARG A 325 14.00 -3.56 -7.57
C ARG A 325 12.55 -3.79 -7.98
N ASP A 326 11.93 -4.87 -7.53
CA ASP A 326 10.51 -5.16 -7.73
C ASP A 326 9.80 -5.23 -6.37
N ALA A 327 8.91 -4.28 -6.13
CA ALA A 327 8.19 -4.15 -4.86
C ALA A 327 7.27 -5.34 -4.57
N THR A 328 6.68 -5.97 -5.60
CA THR A 328 5.78 -7.12 -5.44
C THR A 328 6.59 -8.37 -5.11
N ILE A 329 7.73 -8.59 -5.77
CA ILE A 329 8.68 -9.66 -5.40
C ILE A 329 9.18 -9.43 -3.97
N SER A 330 9.50 -8.18 -3.61
CA SER A 330 9.92 -7.80 -2.25
C SER A 330 8.88 -8.16 -1.19
N TRP A 331 7.61 -7.79 -1.38
CA TRP A 331 6.54 -8.19 -0.47
C TRP A 331 6.31 -9.70 -0.44
N ARG A 332 6.44 -10.39 -1.59
CA ARG A 332 6.31 -11.86 -1.66
C ARG A 332 7.39 -12.59 -0.86
N THR A 333 8.61 -12.06 -0.68
CA THR A 333 9.60 -12.69 0.22
C THR A 333 9.21 -12.52 1.69
N GLY A 334 8.66 -11.37 2.08
CA GLY A 334 8.11 -11.16 3.42
C GLY A 334 6.97 -12.13 3.75
N PHE A 335 5.99 -12.26 2.86
CA PHE A 335 4.90 -13.23 3.02
C PHE A 335 5.38 -14.68 2.99
N TRP A 336 6.32 -15.03 2.10
CA TRP A 336 6.93 -16.36 2.10
C TRP A 336 7.53 -16.71 3.46
N PHE A 337 8.29 -15.80 4.07
CA PHE A 337 8.87 -16.03 5.38
C PHE A 337 7.76 -16.22 6.44
N TRP A 338 6.83 -15.27 6.52
CA TRP A 338 5.73 -15.27 7.50
C TRP A 338 4.86 -16.54 7.46
N MET A 339 4.53 -16.99 6.25
CA MET A 339 3.60 -18.10 6.02
C MET A 339 4.26 -19.48 6.10
N THR A 340 5.58 -19.60 5.84
CA THR A 340 6.23 -20.90 5.61
C THR A 340 7.43 -21.21 6.50
N GLN A 341 8.07 -20.21 7.12
CA GLN A 341 9.31 -20.40 7.88
C GLN A 341 9.04 -20.40 9.39
N THR A 342 9.68 -21.33 10.11
CA THR A 342 9.68 -21.36 11.59
C THR A 342 10.87 -20.63 12.20
N GLY A 343 11.93 -20.39 11.42
CA GLY A 343 13.15 -19.70 11.85
C GLY A 343 13.72 -20.25 13.15
N ALA A 344 13.83 -19.39 14.18
CA ALA A 344 14.29 -19.77 15.52
C ALA A 344 13.14 -20.19 16.49
N GLY A 345 11.89 -20.21 16.01
CA GLY A 345 10.71 -20.66 16.72
C GLY A 345 10.30 -22.10 16.38
N SER A 346 9.13 -22.51 16.88
CA SER A 346 8.57 -23.86 16.70
C SER A 346 7.40 -23.92 15.71
N MET A 347 6.94 -22.79 15.19
CA MET A 347 5.81 -22.65 14.26
C MET A 347 6.03 -21.46 13.33
N THR A 348 5.21 -21.33 12.29
CA THR A 348 5.23 -20.14 11.42
C THR A 348 4.58 -18.95 12.12
N ALA A 349 4.96 -17.73 11.74
CA ALA A 349 4.38 -16.53 12.32
C ALA A 349 2.87 -16.38 12.00
N HIS A 350 2.43 -16.87 10.84
CA HIS A 350 1.01 -17.08 10.53
C HIS A 350 0.30 -17.94 11.59
N ASN A 351 0.82 -19.15 11.85
CA ASN A 351 0.23 -20.07 12.83
C ASN A 351 0.28 -19.51 14.26
N ALA A 352 1.30 -18.73 14.61
CA ALA A 352 1.42 -18.10 15.91
C ALA A 352 0.26 -17.14 16.23
N ILE A 353 -0.23 -16.41 15.22
CA ILE A 353 -1.39 -15.52 15.39
C ILE A 353 -2.71 -16.29 15.23
N VAL A 354 -2.85 -17.08 14.16
CA VAL A 354 -4.11 -17.80 13.85
C VAL A 354 -4.51 -18.80 14.93
N ASN A 355 -3.54 -19.48 15.55
CA ASN A 355 -3.79 -20.45 16.62
C ASN A 355 -3.70 -19.83 18.04
N GLY A 356 -3.60 -18.50 18.15
CA GLY A 356 -3.62 -17.79 19.44
C GLY A 356 -2.39 -17.97 20.33
N ALA A 357 -1.24 -18.42 19.79
CA ALA A 357 0.00 -18.52 20.56
C ALA A 357 0.53 -17.13 21.01
N GLY A 358 0.33 -16.12 20.16
CA GLY A 358 0.57 -14.71 20.46
C GLY A 358 1.69 -14.07 19.65
N PHE A 359 1.79 -12.73 19.72
CA PHE A 359 2.75 -11.97 18.94
C PHE A 359 4.22 -12.31 19.27
N GLY A 360 4.52 -12.70 20.52
CA GLY A 360 5.86 -13.10 20.96
C GLY A 360 6.43 -14.30 20.19
N GLU A 361 5.59 -15.25 19.75
CA GLU A 361 6.06 -16.37 18.92
C GLU A 361 6.38 -15.94 17.48
N THR A 362 5.81 -14.82 16.99
CA THR A 362 6.24 -14.22 15.71
C THR A 362 7.64 -13.61 15.84
N ILE A 363 7.93 -12.95 16.97
CA ILE A 363 9.28 -12.45 17.30
C ILE A 363 10.26 -13.63 17.42
N ARG A 364 9.84 -14.71 18.09
CA ARG A 364 10.66 -15.93 18.24
C ARG A 364 11.00 -16.57 16.89
N THR A 365 10.00 -16.65 16.01
CA THR A 365 10.16 -17.13 14.63
C THR A 365 11.21 -16.32 13.87
N ILE A 366 11.09 -14.98 13.91
CA ILE A 366 11.93 -14.08 13.11
C ILE A 366 13.36 -13.96 13.67
N ASN A 367 13.52 -13.73 14.98
CA ASN A 367 14.85 -13.48 15.57
C ASN A 367 15.02 -14.01 17.02
N GLY A 368 14.27 -15.05 17.41
CA GLY A 368 14.23 -15.54 18.79
C GLY A 368 15.55 -16.07 19.35
N ALA A 369 16.50 -16.45 18.49
CA ALA A 369 17.84 -16.82 18.90
C ALA A 369 18.62 -15.63 19.51
N LEU A 370 18.36 -14.41 19.05
CA LEU A 370 19.07 -13.19 19.46
C LEU A 370 18.25 -12.31 20.41
N GLU A 371 16.93 -12.30 20.30
CA GLU A 371 16.07 -11.38 21.05
C GLU A 371 15.38 -12.01 22.26
N CYS A 372 14.73 -13.15 22.07
CA CYS A 372 13.88 -13.77 23.09
C CYS A 372 14.67 -14.40 24.26
N GLY A 373 13.98 -14.66 25.37
CA GLY A 373 14.54 -15.23 26.59
C GLY A 373 15.36 -14.23 27.39
N GLY A 374 15.01 -12.94 27.32
CA GLY A 374 15.74 -11.86 27.98
C GLY A 374 17.07 -11.46 27.32
N ARG A 375 17.37 -11.96 26.11
CA ARG A 375 18.64 -11.68 25.40
C ARG A 375 18.71 -10.26 24.85
N ASN A 376 17.60 -9.73 24.31
CA ASN A 376 17.50 -8.35 23.90
C ASN A 376 16.09 -7.77 24.15
N PRO A 377 15.74 -7.47 25.41
CA PRO A 377 14.40 -6.96 25.77
C PRO A 377 14.02 -5.66 25.06
N ALA A 378 15.00 -4.82 24.70
CA ALA A 378 14.76 -3.56 24.01
C ALA A 378 14.24 -3.76 22.57
N GLN A 379 14.79 -4.74 21.84
CA GLN A 379 14.31 -5.06 20.49
C GLN A 379 12.94 -5.73 20.51
N VAL A 380 12.71 -6.66 21.45
CA VAL A 380 11.37 -7.23 21.70
C VAL A 380 10.36 -6.13 21.99
N GLN A 381 10.67 -5.18 22.89
CA GLN A 381 9.78 -4.07 23.21
C GLN A 381 9.52 -3.14 22.02
N SER A 382 10.53 -2.90 21.16
CA SER A 382 10.37 -2.13 19.92
C SER A 382 9.34 -2.76 18.98
N ARG A 383 9.39 -4.09 18.80
CA ARG A 383 8.38 -4.85 18.03
C ARG A 383 7.00 -4.75 18.67
N VAL A 384 6.90 -4.92 20.00
CA VAL A 384 5.64 -4.84 20.76
C VAL A 384 5.00 -3.45 20.69
N ASN A 385 5.81 -2.38 20.68
CA ASN A 385 5.33 -1.01 20.52
C ASN A 385 4.70 -0.79 19.14
N ASN A 386 5.35 -1.26 18.07
CA ASN A 386 4.79 -1.23 16.72
C ASN A 386 3.49 -2.05 16.63
N TYR A 387 3.47 -3.26 17.19
CA TYR A 387 2.30 -4.14 17.17
C TYR A 387 1.11 -3.53 17.90
N THR A 388 1.33 -2.97 19.09
CA THR A 388 0.28 -2.31 19.88
C THR A 388 -0.30 -1.10 19.13
N ARG A 389 0.57 -0.26 18.52
CA ARG A 389 0.16 0.86 17.67
C ARG A 389 -0.64 0.41 16.45
N PHE A 390 -0.23 -0.68 15.79
CA PHE A 390 -0.88 -1.17 14.58
C PHE A 390 -2.21 -1.88 14.86
N CYS A 391 -2.32 -2.60 15.97
CA CYS A 391 -3.58 -3.12 16.50
C CYS A 391 -4.57 -1.99 16.83
N SER A 392 -4.10 -0.89 17.45
CA SER A 392 -4.92 0.30 17.70
C SER A 392 -5.44 0.93 16.40
N LEU A 393 -4.58 1.09 15.38
CA LEU A 393 -4.96 1.62 14.06
C LEU A 393 -5.95 0.72 13.27
N LEU A 394 -6.00 -0.58 13.57
CA LEU A 394 -6.99 -1.51 13.01
C LEU A 394 -8.23 -1.69 13.90
N GLY A 395 -8.26 -1.06 15.09
CA GLY A 395 -9.33 -1.24 16.07
C GLY A 395 -9.45 -2.70 16.52
N VAL A 396 -8.38 -3.28 17.06
CA VAL A 396 -8.34 -4.61 17.66
C VAL A 396 -7.46 -4.63 18.92
N SER A 397 -7.77 -5.53 19.87
CA SER A 397 -6.88 -5.80 21.00
C SER A 397 -5.63 -6.59 20.56
N PRO A 398 -4.42 -6.24 21.04
CA PRO A 398 -3.20 -7.01 20.79
C PRO A 398 -3.26 -8.49 21.23
N GLY A 399 -4.13 -8.83 22.18
CA GLY A 399 -4.18 -10.16 22.79
C GLY A 399 -3.08 -10.40 23.84
N ALA A 400 -2.95 -11.65 24.28
CA ALA A 400 -1.94 -12.08 25.23
C ALA A 400 -0.59 -12.42 24.56
N ASN A 401 0.43 -12.74 25.37
CA ASN A 401 1.74 -13.23 24.94
C ASN A 401 2.39 -12.35 23.85
N THR A 402 2.45 -11.04 24.09
CA THR A 402 2.98 -10.08 23.13
C THR A 402 4.51 -10.08 23.06
N GLY A 403 5.19 -10.31 24.18
CA GLY A 403 6.65 -10.43 24.25
C GLY A 403 7.15 -11.88 24.21
N CYS A 404 8.47 -12.01 24.06
CA CYS A 404 9.24 -13.24 24.25
C CYS A 404 10.55 -12.92 25.02
#